data_AF-A0A1G4T6P1-F1
#
_entry.id   AF-A0A1G4T6P1-F1
#
_cell.length_a   1.000
_cell.length_b   1.000
_cell.length_c   1.000
_cell.angle_alpha   90.00
_cell.angle_beta   90.00
_cell.angle_gamma   90.00
#
_symmetry.space_group_name_H-M   'P 1'
#
loop_
_entity.id
_entity.type
_entity.pdbx_description
1 polymer ?
#
loop_
_entity_poly.entity_id
_entity_poly.type
_entity_poly.pdbx_seq_one_letter_code
_entity_poly.pdbx_strand_id
1 'polypeptide(L)' 'MSLQDHTNENLPSNLKVSRKGNLLVLQTRTATIYLDFSRRDELVEAIKSLG' A
#
# COMPACT_ATOMS: atom_id res chain seq x y z
N MET A 1 -21.98 2.95 5.79
CA MET A 1 -20.57 3.01 6.23
C MET A 1 -19.86 4.00 5.32
N SER A 2 -19.48 5.16 5.85
CA SER A 2 -18.74 6.17 5.10
C SER A 2 -17.30 5.69 4.95
N LEU A 3 -16.80 5.62 3.72
CA LEU A 3 -15.37 5.46 3.43
C LEU A 3 -14.69 6.71 3.99
N GLN A 4 -14.17 6.63 5.21
CA GLN A 4 -13.25 7.64 5.71
C GLN A 4 -12.05 7.58 4.78
N ASP A 5 -11.85 8.63 3.98
CA ASP A 5 -10.62 8.83 3.26
C ASP A 5 -9.50 8.94 4.30
N HIS A 6 -8.79 7.84 4.54
CA HIS A 6 -7.57 7.86 5.33
C HIS A 6 -6.48 8.53 4.47
N THR A 7 -6.56 9.85 4.31
CA THR A 7 -5.43 10.66 3.88
C THR A 7 -4.41 10.60 5.00
N ASN A 8 -3.54 9.61 4.95
CA ASN A 8 -2.43 9.49 5.87
C ASN A 8 -1.48 10.65 5.57
N GLU A 9 -1.55 11.73 6.38
CA GLU A 9 -0.81 12.98 6.18
C GLU A 9 0.73 12.80 6.20
N ASN A 10 1.20 11.61 6.59
CA ASN A 10 2.62 11.27 6.66
C ASN A 10 3.16 10.53 5.43
N LEU A 11 2.37 10.38 4.36
CA LEU A 11 2.90 9.79 3.14
C LEU A 11 3.81 10.80 2.42
N PRO A 12 4.97 10.36 1.90
CA PRO A 12 5.80 11.20 1.07
C PRO A 12 4.99 11.79 -0.10
N SER A 13 5.16 13.09 -0.38
CA SER A 13 4.39 13.78 -1.43
C SER A 13 4.60 13.21 -2.84
N ASN A 14 5.69 12.47 -3.04
CA ASN A 14 6.01 11.78 -4.28
C ASN A 14 5.48 10.33 -4.35
N LEU A 15 4.80 9.85 -3.30
CA LEU A 15 4.18 8.54 -3.24
C LEU A 15 2.69 8.66 -3.53
N LYS A 16 2.26 8.13 -4.67
CA LYS A 16 0.85 7.98 -5.00
C LYS A 16 0.39 6.60 -4.56
N VAL A 17 -0.70 6.56 -3.81
CA VAL A 17 -1.31 5.31 -3.33
C VAL A 17 -2.69 5.19 -3.94
N SER A 18 -2.99 4.05 -4.56
CA SER A 18 -4.30 3.78 -5.14
C SER A 18 -4.69 2.31 -4.97
N ARG A 19 -5.98 2.01 -5.14
CA ARG A 19 -6.50 0.64 -5.08
C ARG A 19 -6.99 0.21 -6.46
N LYS A 20 -6.57 -0.97 -6.90
CA LYS A 20 -7.04 -1.61 -8.14
C LYS A 20 -7.52 -3.03 -7.84
N GLY A 21 -8.82 -3.17 -7.58
CA GLY A 21 -9.40 -4.43 -7.11
C GLY A 21 -8.80 -4.85 -5.75
N ASN A 22 -8.14 -6.02 -5.73
CA ASN A 22 -7.47 -6.58 -4.54
C ASN A 22 -6.03 -6.09 -4.36
N LEU A 23 -5.54 -5.23 -5.26
CA LEU A 23 -4.18 -4.69 -5.20
C LEU A 23 -4.18 -3.30 -4.56
N LEU A 24 -3.24 -3.07 -3.65
CA LEU A 24 -2.78 -1.73 -3.29
C LEU A 24 -1.58 -1.38 -4.16
N VAL A 25 -1.66 -0.27 -4.87
CA VAL A 25 -0.65 0.18 -5.82
C VAL A 25 0.05 1.39 -5.23
N LEU A 26 1.35 1.25 -5.00
CA LEU A 26 2.26 2.28 -4.50
C LEU A 26 3.14 2.74 -5.66
N GLN A 27 2.93 3.96 -6.12
CA GLN A 27 3.65 4.54 -7.25
C GLN A 27 4.58 5.65 -6.74
N THR A 28 5.87 5.49 -7.03
CA THR A 28 6.87 6.55 -6.89
C THR A 28 7.31 7.00 -8.29
N ARG A 29 8.23 7.95 -8.36
CA ARG A 29 8.84 8.38 -9.62
C ARG A 29 9.60 7.25 -10.33
N THR A 30 10.18 6.32 -9.58
CA THR A 30 11.13 5.32 -10.10
C THR A 30 10.59 3.90 -10.07
N ALA A 31 9.52 3.63 -9.32
CA ALA A 31 8.99 2.29 -9.16
C ALA A 31 7.47 2.30 -8.99
N THR A 32 6.85 1.19 -9.38
CA THR A 32 5.49 0.85 -8.98
C THR A 32 5.53 -0.47 -8.24
N ILE A 33 5.04 -0.47 -7.01
CA ILE A 33 4.94 -1.66 -6.16
C ILE A 33 3.47 -2.04 -6.08
N TYR A 34 3.17 -3.32 -6.33
CA TYR A 34 1.84 -3.89 -6.20
C TYR A 34 1.82 -4.81 -4.98
N LEU A 35 0.97 -4.49 -4.02
CA LEU A 35 0.73 -5.34 -2.85
C LEU A 35 -0.60 -6.06 -3.04
N ASP A 36 -0.56 -7.38 -3.16
CA ASP A 36 -1.74 -8.21 -3.28
C ASP A 36 -2.27 -8.57 -1.89
N PHE A 37 -3.42 -8.00 -1.54
CA PHE A 37 -4.05 -8.23 -0.24
C PHE A 37 -4.72 -9.60 -0.12
N SER A 38 -4.81 -10.39 -1.20
CA SER A 38 -5.21 -11.79 -1.11
C SER A 38 -4.20 -12.63 -0.30
N ARG A 39 -2.95 -12.18 -0.21
CA ARG A 39 -1.86 -12.80 0.57
C ARG A 39 -1.42 -11.92 1.74
N ARG A 40 -2.38 -11.25 2.39
CA ARG A 40 -2.13 -10.28 3.46
C ARG A 40 -1.21 -10.83 4.55
N ASP A 41 -1.43 -12.08 4.99
CA ASP A 41 -0.67 -12.64 6.10
C ASP A 41 0.80 -12.84 5.72
N GLU A 42 1.07 -13.38 4.54
CA GLU A 42 2.44 -13.51 4.03
C GLU A 42 3.12 -12.15 3.84
N LEU A 43 2.38 -11.15 3.36
CA LEU A 43 2.89 -9.79 3.21
C LEU A 43 3.27 -9.18 4.57
N VAL A 44 2.42 -9.36 5.58
CA VAL A 44 2.69 -8.86 6.94
C VAL A 44 3.88 -9.58 7.56
N GLU A 45 3.99 -10.90 7.41
CA GLU A 45 5.14 -11.66 7.91
C GLU A 45 6.43 -11.28 7.20
N ALA A 46 6.41 -11.08 5.88
CA ALA A 46 7.57 -10.58 5.14
C ALA A 46 8.02 -9.21 5.66
N ILE A 47 7.09 -8.28 5.90
CA ILE A 47 7.41 -6.95 6.46
C ILE A 47 7.99 -7.05 7.87
N LYS A 48 7.41 -7.90 8.74
CA LYS A 48 7.91 -8.11 10.11
C LYS A 48 9.33 -8.71 10.10
N SER A 49 9.60 -9.65 9.20
CA SER A 49 10.91 -10.32 9.11
C SER A 49 12.06 -9.41 8.66
N LEU A 50 11.76 -8.23 8.11
CA LEU A 50 12.74 -7.22 7.72
C LEU A 50 13.20 -6.34 8.90
N GLY A 51 12.61 -6.49 10.09
CA GLY A 51 12.89 -5.70 11.30
C GLY A 51 13.30 -6.55 12.49
#